data_AF-A0A1B8FQM5-F1
#
_entry.id   AF-A0A1B8FQM5-F1
#
_cell.length_a   1.000
_cell.length_b   1.000
_cell.length_c   1.000
_cell.angle_alpha   90.00
_cell.angle_beta   90.00
_cell.angle_gamma   90.00
#
_symmetry.space_group_name_H-M   'P 1'
#
loop_
_entity.id
_entity.type
_entity.pdbx_description
1 polymer ?
#
loop_
_entity_poly.entity_id
_entity_poly.type
_entity_poly.pdbx_seq_one_letter_code
_entity_poly.pdbx_strand_id
1 'polypeptide(L)'
;MASHQIAIAKATFAASLLRPDPIPVPRDDIAQFHTLLGAVSTQCSPTNIQRCKRWVLSNVIQSTTRITALAKFLAALSASFSDADRSTLVSAKRETSAKRKRLHILYLISDLIYHTKIRDRDTSVADNFLPLLANFFSSAASFKNSPKHLRKIEKLLDIWAEKHYYSTNDISKIRQAVETAQRSNSTTNEPADADSRAISNVTAKSAKDVPFTMPAMHGDQNLPWYDLPAGNLMQHIIPNSTRPIDPTLVKPMRFVPGQVDEELFASVKTFLEQVETIYDPVACNDENETPTWDVDEVGRRIYRDDLGDVIAGDEGYYGWSTALWH
;
A
#
# COMPACT_ATOMS: atom_id res chain seq x y z
N MET A 1 -11.26 20.90 -6.77
CA MET A 1 -10.58 21.38 -8.00
C MET A 1 -9.92 20.28 -8.81
N ALA A 2 -9.22 19.31 -8.20
CA ALA A 2 -8.58 18.21 -8.93
C ALA A 2 -9.55 17.34 -9.76
N SER A 3 -10.78 17.09 -9.27
CA SER A 3 -11.82 16.31 -9.98
C SER A 3 -12.25 16.94 -11.32
N HIS A 4 -12.33 18.26 -11.39
CA HIS A 4 -12.68 18.97 -12.64
C HIS A 4 -11.50 18.95 -13.62
N GLN A 5 -10.26 19.11 -13.12
CA GLN A 5 -9.06 19.06 -13.95
C GLN A 5 -8.82 17.68 -14.57
N ILE A 6 -9.04 16.58 -13.82
CA ILE A 6 -8.94 15.23 -14.37
C ILE A 6 -10.03 14.97 -15.41
N ALA A 7 -11.25 15.47 -15.23
CA ALA A 7 -12.33 15.31 -16.21
C ALA A 7 -11.97 16.02 -17.53
N ILE A 8 -11.47 17.26 -17.47
CA ILE A 8 -11.01 18.00 -18.65
C ILE A 8 -9.85 17.29 -19.33
N ALA A 9 -8.84 16.86 -18.56
CA ALA A 9 -7.67 16.19 -19.11
C ALA A 9 -8.04 14.85 -19.77
N LYS A 10 -8.95 14.08 -19.15
CA LYS A 10 -9.50 12.84 -19.70
C LYS A 10 -10.25 13.10 -21.01
N ALA A 11 -11.12 14.11 -21.04
CA ALA A 11 -11.85 14.48 -22.25
C ALA A 11 -10.91 14.95 -23.37
N THR A 12 -9.89 15.73 -23.04
CA THR A 12 -8.87 16.22 -23.98
C THR A 12 -8.06 15.06 -24.55
N PHE A 13 -7.67 14.10 -23.72
CA PHE A 13 -6.98 12.89 -24.15
C PHE A 13 -7.85 12.03 -25.06
N ALA A 14 -9.10 11.74 -24.67
CA ALA A 14 -10.03 10.99 -25.52
C ALA A 14 -10.27 11.71 -26.86
N ALA A 15 -10.43 13.04 -26.86
CA ALA A 15 -10.59 13.82 -28.07
C ALA A 15 -9.34 13.75 -28.98
N SER A 16 -8.13 13.70 -28.41
CA SER A 16 -6.89 13.55 -29.19
C SER A 16 -6.78 12.19 -29.90
N LEU A 17 -7.36 11.14 -29.31
CA LEU A 17 -7.36 9.79 -29.87
C LEU A 17 -8.43 9.58 -30.93
N LEU A 18 -9.56 10.28 -30.81
CA LEU A 18 -10.65 10.24 -31.80
C LEU A 18 -10.31 11.02 -33.08
N ARG A 19 -9.30 11.89 -33.03
CA ARG A 19 -8.82 12.60 -34.23
C ARG A 19 -8.09 11.65 -35.18
N PRO A 20 -8.21 11.85 -36.50
CA PRO A 20 -7.45 11.12 -37.50
C PRO A 20 -5.99 11.60 -37.52
N ASP A 21 -5.24 11.25 -36.48
CA ASP A 21 -3.83 11.60 -36.32
C ASP A 21 -3.10 10.52 -35.50
N PRO A 22 -2.60 9.42 -36.10
CA PRO A 22 -2.66 9.06 -37.53
C PRO A 22 -3.92 8.26 -37.93
N ILE A 23 -4.49 7.46 -37.02
CA ILE A 23 -5.72 6.68 -37.23
C ILE A 23 -6.63 6.88 -36.01
N PRO A 24 -7.93 7.15 -36.18
CA PRO A 24 -8.86 7.28 -35.05
C PRO A 24 -8.91 5.99 -34.22
N VAL A 25 -8.78 6.12 -32.91
CA VAL A 25 -8.93 4.99 -31.97
C VAL A 25 -10.41 4.86 -31.60
N PRO A 26 -11.03 3.66 -31.72
CA PRO A 26 -12.44 3.47 -31.38
C PRO A 26 -12.69 3.69 -29.88
N ARG A 27 -13.91 4.08 -29.53
CA ARG A 27 -14.26 4.42 -28.13
C ARG A 27 -14.08 3.24 -27.17
N ASP A 28 -14.29 2.01 -27.66
CA ASP A 28 -14.13 0.80 -26.86
C ASP A 28 -12.66 0.57 -26.47
N ASP A 29 -11.72 0.83 -27.39
CA ASP A 29 -10.28 0.74 -27.11
C ASP A 29 -9.83 1.84 -26.12
N ILE A 30 -10.43 3.02 -26.19
CA ILE A 30 -10.19 4.09 -25.19
C ILE A 30 -10.72 3.67 -23.81
N ALA A 31 -11.88 3.02 -23.75
CA ALA A 31 -12.41 2.47 -22.50
C ALA A 31 -11.50 1.36 -21.96
N GLN A 32 -10.98 0.49 -22.84
CA GLN A 32 -10.02 -0.55 -22.48
C GLN A 32 -8.75 0.05 -21.86
N PHE A 33 -8.21 1.13 -22.42
CA PHE A 33 -7.07 1.83 -21.82
C PHE A 33 -7.34 2.29 -20.39
N HIS A 34 -8.52 2.86 -20.12
CA HIS A 34 -8.87 3.27 -18.77
C HIS A 34 -8.93 2.09 -17.79
N THR A 35 -9.43 0.93 -18.23
CA THR A 35 -9.41 -0.31 -17.44
C THR A 35 -7.97 -0.78 -17.18
N LEU A 36 -7.09 -0.76 -18.19
CA LEU A 36 -5.68 -1.13 -18.05
C LEU A 36 -4.93 -0.19 -17.09
N LEU A 37 -5.16 1.12 -17.20
CA LEU A 37 -4.55 2.12 -16.34
C LEU A 37 -5.07 2.04 -14.90
N GLY A 38 -6.36 1.72 -14.73
CA GLY A 38 -6.95 1.39 -13.44
C GLY A 38 -6.25 0.20 -12.80
N ALA A 39 -6.06 -0.89 -13.56
CA ALA A 39 -5.36 -2.09 -13.11
C ALA A 39 -3.89 -1.81 -12.70
N VAL A 40 -3.16 -0.98 -13.45
CA VAL A 40 -1.79 -0.53 -13.07
C VAL A 40 -1.81 0.27 -11.78
N SER A 41 -2.80 1.15 -11.60
CA SER A 41 -2.93 1.97 -10.40
C SER A 41 -3.26 1.10 -9.16
N THR A 42 -4.08 0.06 -9.32
CA THR A 42 -4.46 -0.86 -8.24
C THR A 42 -3.45 -1.96 -7.97
N GLN A 43 -2.73 -2.45 -8.98
CA GLN A 43 -1.74 -3.52 -8.81
C GLN A 43 -0.60 -3.33 -9.80
N CYS A 44 0.56 -2.99 -9.27
CA CYS A 44 1.76 -2.77 -10.05
C CYS A 44 2.50 -4.08 -10.32
N SER A 45 1.89 -4.94 -11.13
CA SER A 45 2.54 -6.16 -11.62
C SER A 45 3.22 -5.93 -12.97
N PRO A 46 4.26 -6.71 -13.31
CA PRO A 46 4.89 -6.65 -14.63
C PRO A 46 3.88 -6.83 -15.77
N THR A 47 2.94 -7.77 -15.62
CA THR A 47 1.90 -8.04 -16.63
C THR A 47 0.99 -6.83 -16.87
N ASN A 48 0.55 -6.15 -15.81
CA ASN A 48 -0.32 -4.98 -15.93
C ASN A 48 0.42 -3.81 -16.60
N ILE A 49 1.66 -3.53 -16.18
CA ILE A 49 2.50 -2.50 -16.80
C ILE A 49 2.73 -2.82 -18.28
N GLN A 50 3.10 -4.06 -18.63
CA GLN A 50 3.37 -4.42 -20.01
C GLN A 50 2.11 -4.31 -20.89
N ARG A 51 0.93 -4.71 -20.41
CA ARG A 51 -0.33 -4.57 -21.15
C ARG A 51 -0.67 -3.10 -21.40
N CYS A 52 -0.60 -2.26 -20.36
CA CYS A 52 -0.86 -0.83 -20.49
C CYS A 52 0.17 -0.15 -21.41
N LYS A 53 1.46 -0.49 -21.27
CA LYS A 53 2.53 0.02 -22.13
C LYS A 53 2.27 -0.33 -23.59
N ARG A 54 2.01 -1.60 -23.92
CA ARG A 54 1.77 -2.03 -25.32
C ARG A 54 0.66 -1.22 -25.97
N TRP A 55 -0.44 -0.99 -25.25
CA TRP A 55 -1.54 -0.18 -25.75
C TRP A 55 -1.12 1.27 -26.03
N VAL A 56 -0.32 1.87 -25.13
CA VAL A 56 0.20 3.24 -25.30
C VAL A 56 1.15 3.30 -26.50
N LEU A 57 2.08 2.33 -26.63
CA LEU A 57 3.01 2.26 -27.75
C LEU A 57 2.27 2.18 -29.10
N SER A 58 1.20 1.39 -29.19
CA SER A 58 0.45 1.21 -30.44
C SER A 58 -0.44 2.40 -30.82
N ASN A 59 -1.00 3.12 -29.84
CA ASN A 59 -2.06 4.10 -30.09
C ASN A 59 -1.65 5.56 -29.88
N VAL A 60 -0.62 5.82 -29.05
CA VAL A 60 -0.28 7.17 -28.60
C VAL A 60 1.00 7.70 -29.25
N ILE A 61 2.04 6.87 -29.35
CA ILE A 61 3.41 7.33 -29.64
C ILE A 61 3.58 7.86 -31.07
N GLN A 62 2.66 7.49 -31.95
CA GLN A 62 2.66 7.91 -33.35
C GLN A 62 2.39 9.41 -33.55
N SER A 63 1.87 10.12 -32.54
CA SER A 63 1.60 11.57 -32.61
C SER A 63 2.04 12.30 -31.35
N THR A 64 2.85 13.35 -31.52
CA THR A 64 3.29 14.24 -30.43
C THR A 64 2.09 14.83 -29.68
N THR A 65 1.00 15.16 -30.38
CA THR A 65 -0.23 15.70 -29.77
C THR A 65 -0.84 14.70 -28.78
N ARG A 66 -0.88 13.42 -29.15
CA ARG A 66 -1.39 12.34 -28.29
C ARG A 66 -0.48 12.11 -27.09
N ILE A 67 0.84 12.16 -27.29
CA ILE A 67 1.83 12.06 -26.21
C ILE A 67 1.64 13.20 -25.20
N THR A 68 1.54 14.45 -25.66
CA THR A 68 1.32 15.61 -24.76
C THR A 68 0.00 15.48 -24.00
N ALA A 69 -1.07 15.02 -24.66
CA ALA A 69 -2.37 14.81 -24.02
C ALA A 69 -2.32 13.69 -22.97
N LEU A 70 -1.61 12.59 -23.24
CA LEU A 70 -1.37 11.52 -22.28
C LEU A 70 -0.60 12.04 -21.06
N ALA A 71 0.49 12.77 -21.28
CA ALA A 71 1.33 13.29 -20.20
C ALA A 71 0.53 14.23 -19.27
N LYS A 72 -0.29 15.12 -19.85
CA LYS A 72 -1.21 16.00 -19.10
C LYS A 72 -2.29 15.21 -18.35
N PHE A 73 -2.86 14.18 -18.98
CA PHE A 73 -3.85 13.30 -18.33
C PHE A 73 -3.25 12.54 -17.14
N LEU A 74 -2.06 11.94 -17.30
CA LEU A 74 -1.36 11.25 -16.22
C LEU A 74 -0.99 12.20 -15.08
N ALA A 75 -0.61 13.45 -15.38
CA ALA A 75 -0.31 14.47 -14.37
C ALA A 75 -1.56 14.87 -13.58
N ALA A 76 -2.69 15.09 -14.26
CA ALA A 76 -3.97 15.37 -13.60
C ALA A 76 -4.44 14.17 -12.76
N LEU A 77 -4.25 12.95 -13.26
CA LEU A 77 -4.58 11.71 -12.57
C LEU A 77 -3.71 11.51 -11.32
N SER A 78 -2.40 11.72 -11.40
CA SER A 78 -1.51 11.60 -10.24
C SER A 78 -1.83 12.64 -9.15
N ALA A 79 -2.19 13.87 -9.55
CA ALA A 79 -2.65 14.92 -8.65
C ALA A 79 -4.01 14.62 -8.02
N SER A 80 -4.89 13.89 -8.72
CA SER A 80 -6.21 13.51 -8.19
C SER A 80 -6.15 12.51 -7.04
N PHE A 81 -5.07 11.71 -6.96
CA PHE A 81 -4.87 10.79 -5.86
C PHE A 81 -4.60 11.57 -4.57
N SER A 82 -5.59 11.70 -3.69
CA SER A 82 -5.46 12.30 -2.36
C SER A 82 -5.70 11.24 -1.28
N ASP A 83 -4.99 11.33 -0.15
CA ASP A 83 -5.25 10.50 1.04
C ASP A 83 -6.58 10.86 1.74
N ALA A 84 -7.21 11.97 1.34
CA ALA A 84 -8.42 12.50 1.98
C ALA A 84 -9.71 11.71 1.64
N ASP A 85 -9.71 10.84 0.63
CA ASP A 85 -10.91 10.07 0.21
C ASP A 85 -11.16 8.81 1.05
N ARG A 86 -10.55 8.71 2.25
CA ARG A 86 -10.90 7.65 3.23
C ARG A 86 -12.30 7.79 3.82
N SER A 87 -13.03 8.85 3.51
CA SER A 87 -14.36 9.15 4.06
C SER A 87 -15.42 9.13 2.96
N THR A 88 -15.79 7.95 2.50
CA THR A 88 -17.18 7.61 2.14
C THR A 88 -17.27 6.14 1.76
N LEU A 89 -18.11 5.42 2.52
CA LEU A 89 -18.72 4.14 2.19
C LEU A 89 -17.86 2.88 2.44
N VAL A 90 -18.31 2.16 3.47
CA VAL A 90 -18.25 0.72 3.75
C VAL A 90 -17.97 -0.16 2.51
N SER A 91 -16.71 -0.22 2.06
CA SER A 91 -16.13 -1.31 1.23
C SER A 91 -14.60 -1.16 1.08
N ALA A 92 -13.90 -0.66 2.10
CA ALA A 92 -12.48 -0.29 2.03
C ALA A 92 -11.49 -1.47 2.25
N LYS A 93 -11.76 -2.67 1.72
CA LYS A 93 -10.88 -3.85 1.94
C LYS A 93 -9.84 -4.11 0.83
N ARG A 94 -9.68 -3.27 -0.20
CA ARG A 94 -8.76 -3.57 -1.33
C ARG A 94 -8.15 -2.39 -2.10
N GLU A 95 -8.34 -1.13 -1.67
CA GLU A 95 -7.87 -0.01 -2.50
C GLU A 95 -6.41 0.36 -2.19
N THR A 96 -5.58 0.42 -3.24
CA THR A 96 -4.20 0.91 -3.11
C THR A 96 -4.15 2.36 -2.66
N SER A 97 -3.23 2.65 -1.74
CA SER A 97 -3.04 4.01 -1.23
C SER A 97 -2.67 4.99 -2.36
N ALA A 98 -3.07 6.26 -2.18
CA ALA A 98 -2.75 7.34 -3.12
C ALA A 98 -1.23 7.43 -3.39
N LYS A 99 -0.44 7.21 -2.35
CA LYS A 99 1.02 7.10 -2.41
C LYS A 99 1.53 6.03 -3.37
N ARG A 100 0.99 4.80 -3.26
CA ARG A 100 1.34 3.69 -4.16
C ARG A 100 0.90 3.96 -5.58
N LYS A 101 -0.34 4.45 -5.77
CA LYS A 101 -0.87 4.84 -7.08
C LYS A 101 0.06 5.84 -7.81
N ARG A 102 0.55 6.88 -7.11
CA ARG A 102 1.51 7.85 -7.70
C ARG A 102 2.84 7.20 -8.11
N LEU A 103 3.35 6.24 -7.32
CA LEU A 103 4.56 5.49 -7.67
C LEU A 103 4.35 4.54 -8.87
N HIS A 104 3.20 3.89 -8.96
CA HIS A 104 2.88 3.00 -10.08
C HIS A 104 2.84 3.77 -11.42
N ILE A 105 2.30 5.00 -11.41
CA ILE A 105 2.34 5.90 -12.57
C ILE A 105 3.79 6.24 -12.95
N LEU A 106 4.67 6.51 -11.97
CA LEU A 106 6.10 6.72 -12.25
C LEU A 106 6.77 5.50 -12.88
N TYR A 107 6.43 4.29 -12.45
CA TYR A 107 6.95 3.06 -13.07
C TYR A 107 6.47 2.87 -14.51
N LEU A 108 5.19 3.14 -14.79
CA LEU A 108 4.66 3.13 -16.16
C LEU A 108 5.38 4.15 -17.04
N ILE A 109 5.57 5.38 -16.55
CA ILE A 109 6.30 6.44 -17.28
C ILE A 109 7.76 6.03 -17.52
N SER A 110 8.41 5.43 -16.53
CA SER A 110 9.80 4.96 -16.65
C SER A 110 9.93 3.90 -17.74
N ASP A 111 9.03 2.91 -17.76
CA ASP A 111 9.06 1.83 -18.75
C ASP A 111 8.72 2.34 -20.16
N LEU A 112 7.86 3.36 -20.29
CA LEU A 112 7.59 4.03 -21.55
C LEU A 112 8.82 4.76 -22.09
N ILE A 113 9.46 5.61 -21.27
CA ILE A 113 10.66 6.36 -21.67
C ILE A 113 11.80 5.40 -22.02
N TYR A 114 11.98 4.34 -21.23
CA TYR A 114 12.98 3.32 -21.53
C TYR A 114 12.75 2.69 -22.91
N HIS A 115 11.51 2.28 -23.19
CA HIS A 115 11.18 1.65 -24.47
C HIS A 115 11.42 2.61 -25.64
N THR A 116 10.94 3.84 -25.57
CA THR A 116 11.04 4.75 -26.72
C THR A 116 12.45 5.29 -26.90
N LYS A 117 13.08 5.76 -25.82
CA LYS A 117 14.35 6.48 -25.92
C LYS A 117 15.55 5.54 -26.02
N ILE A 118 15.55 4.44 -25.26
CA ILE A 118 16.71 3.54 -25.21
C ILE A 118 16.60 2.43 -26.24
N ARG A 119 15.42 1.82 -26.39
CA ARG A 119 15.22 0.74 -27.35
C ARG A 119 14.94 1.27 -28.77
N ASP A 120 14.00 2.20 -28.92
CA ASP A 120 13.59 2.70 -30.26
C ASP A 120 14.35 3.95 -30.72
N ARG A 121 15.18 4.55 -29.84
CA ARG A 121 15.94 5.79 -30.07
C ARG A 121 15.09 7.02 -30.43
N ASP A 122 13.81 7.00 -30.05
CA ASP A 122 12.90 8.13 -30.18
C ASP A 122 12.85 8.95 -28.88
N THR A 123 13.21 10.23 -28.97
CA THR A 123 13.18 11.16 -27.84
C THR A 123 11.84 11.85 -27.66
N SER A 124 10.90 11.71 -28.61
CA SER A 124 9.63 12.45 -28.62
C SER A 124 8.86 12.32 -27.30
N VAL A 125 8.75 11.10 -26.76
CA VAL A 125 8.08 10.84 -25.48
C VAL A 125 8.86 11.45 -24.32
N ALA A 126 10.17 11.26 -24.27
CA ALA A 126 10.99 11.81 -23.20
C ALA A 126 10.89 13.35 -23.14
N ASP A 127 10.97 14.01 -24.28
CA ASP A 127 10.95 15.48 -24.41
C ASP A 127 9.57 16.05 -24.00
N ASN A 128 8.48 15.34 -24.32
CA ASN A 128 7.13 15.74 -23.94
C ASN A 128 6.83 15.54 -22.45
N PHE A 129 7.42 14.52 -21.83
CA PHE A 129 7.24 14.27 -20.40
C PHE A 129 8.11 15.18 -19.53
N LEU A 130 9.31 15.56 -20.01
CA LEU A 130 10.28 16.39 -19.30
C LEU A 130 9.70 17.58 -18.50
N PRO A 131 8.85 18.47 -19.08
CA PRO A 131 8.31 19.61 -18.34
C PRO A 131 7.38 19.23 -17.18
N LEU A 132 6.85 18.01 -17.16
CA LEU A 132 5.94 17.51 -16.13
C LEU A 132 6.64 16.60 -15.11
N LEU A 133 7.85 16.12 -15.40
CA LEU A 133 8.56 15.15 -14.53
C LEU A 133 8.79 15.69 -13.14
N ALA A 134 9.25 16.94 -13.00
CA ALA A 134 9.44 17.55 -11.67
C ALA A 134 8.15 17.48 -10.83
N ASN A 135 6.99 17.75 -11.45
CA ASN A 135 5.69 17.67 -10.77
C ASN A 135 5.32 16.23 -10.39
N PHE A 136 5.56 15.25 -11.27
CA PHE A 136 5.33 13.84 -10.95
C PHE A 136 6.15 13.37 -9.75
N PHE A 137 7.44 13.70 -9.75
CA PHE A 137 8.36 13.32 -8.68
C PHE A 137 8.08 14.06 -7.37
N SER A 138 7.85 15.38 -7.40
CA SER A 138 7.45 16.15 -6.22
C SER A 138 6.12 15.66 -5.63
N SER A 139 5.13 15.38 -6.48
CA SER A 139 3.83 14.84 -6.04
C SER A 139 3.98 13.43 -5.46
N ALA A 140 4.81 12.57 -6.05
CA ALA A 140 5.09 11.25 -5.48
C ALA A 140 5.87 11.34 -4.17
N ALA A 141 6.71 12.37 -3.99
CA ALA A 141 7.51 12.53 -2.80
C ALA A 141 6.73 13.15 -1.63
N SER A 142 5.68 13.95 -1.86
CA SER A 142 5.00 14.78 -0.85
C SER A 142 4.38 14.09 0.38
N PHE A 143 4.53 12.77 0.54
CA PHE A 143 3.95 12.00 1.65
C PHE A 143 4.84 12.01 2.89
N LYS A 144 4.27 12.43 4.03
CA LYS A 144 4.95 12.49 5.33
C LYS A 144 5.34 11.09 5.85
N ASN A 145 6.42 11.02 6.63
CA ASN A 145 6.89 9.83 7.37
C ASN A 145 7.01 8.55 6.52
N SER A 146 7.52 8.68 5.29
CA SER A 146 7.50 7.58 4.32
C SER A 146 8.88 7.19 3.74
N PRO A 147 9.88 6.90 4.58
CA PRO A 147 11.28 6.77 4.17
C PRO A 147 11.51 5.64 3.15
N LYS A 148 10.82 4.49 3.28
CA LYS A 148 10.92 3.38 2.31
C LYS A 148 10.47 3.78 0.90
N HIS A 149 9.45 4.66 0.79
CA HIS A 149 8.93 5.11 -0.49
C HIS A 149 9.80 6.17 -1.14
N LEU A 150 10.31 7.09 -0.32
CA LEU A 150 11.30 8.06 -0.76
C LEU A 150 12.55 7.36 -1.31
N ARG A 151 13.04 6.31 -0.64
CA ARG A 151 14.13 5.46 -1.16
C ARG A 151 13.80 4.82 -2.52
N LYS A 152 12.55 4.38 -2.75
CA LYS A 152 12.12 3.85 -4.06
C LYS A 152 12.17 4.93 -5.14
N ILE A 153 11.79 6.16 -4.83
CA ILE A 153 11.86 7.32 -5.74
C ILE A 153 13.32 7.69 -6.04
N GLU A 154 14.18 7.76 -5.02
CA GLU A 154 15.60 8.06 -5.18
C GLU A 154 16.30 6.98 -6.01
N LYS A 155 16.06 5.70 -5.72
CA LYS A 155 16.57 4.58 -6.51
C LYS A 155 16.13 4.67 -7.97
N LEU A 156 14.91 5.12 -8.23
CA LEU A 156 14.43 5.34 -9.60
C LEU A 156 15.23 6.44 -10.31
N LEU A 157 15.52 7.54 -9.62
CA LEU A 157 16.37 8.62 -10.14
C LEU A 157 17.82 8.19 -10.34
N ASP A 158 18.34 7.29 -9.50
CA ASP A 158 19.66 6.69 -9.66
C ASP A 158 19.72 5.83 -10.92
N ILE A 159 18.70 4.98 -11.15
CA ILE A 159 18.58 4.18 -12.39
C ILE A 159 18.52 5.10 -13.62
N TRP A 160 17.75 6.19 -13.55
CA TRP A 160 17.63 7.14 -14.65
C TRP A 160 18.95 7.86 -14.95
N ALA A 161 19.76 8.14 -13.92
CA ALA A 161 21.09 8.71 -14.08
C ALA A 161 22.08 7.71 -14.68
N GLU A 162 22.10 6.47 -14.17
CA GLU A 162 22.97 5.39 -14.64
C GLU A 162 22.68 5.02 -16.10
N LYS A 163 21.40 4.92 -16.47
CA LYS A 163 20.96 4.59 -17.83
C LYS A 163 20.85 5.79 -18.76
N HIS A 164 21.27 6.98 -18.31
CA HIS A 164 21.26 8.23 -19.09
C HIS A 164 19.90 8.56 -19.72
N TYR A 165 18.81 8.40 -18.97
CA TYR A 165 17.45 8.73 -19.45
C TYR A 165 17.33 10.23 -19.77
N TYR A 166 18.00 11.09 -18.99
CA TYR A 166 18.06 12.53 -19.18
C TYR A 166 19.46 13.07 -18.88
N SER A 167 19.70 14.35 -19.19
CA SER A 167 20.96 15.00 -18.83
C SER A 167 21.13 15.08 -17.31
N THR A 168 22.38 15.15 -16.84
CA THR A 168 22.67 15.29 -15.40
C THR A 168 22.04 16.54 -14.79
N ASN A 169 21.91 17.62 -15.57
CA ASN A 169 21.25 18.86 -15.18
C ASN A 169 19.73 18.69 -15.01
N ASP A 170 19.08 17.92 -15.87
CA ASP A 170 17.64 17.69 -15.74
C ASP A 170 17.32 16.77 -14.56
N ILE A 171 18.16 15.76 -14.33
CA ILE A 171 18.02 14.86 -13.17
C ILE A 171 18.27 15.64 -11.87
N SER A 172 19.24 16.56 -11.82
CA SER A 172 19.50 17.36 -10.63
C SER A 172 18.34 18.31 -10.31
N LYS A 173 17.71 18.93 -11.33
CA LYS A 173 16.48 19.71 -11.16
C LYS A 173 15.34 18.87 -10.58
N ILE A 174 15.16 17.64 -11.06
CA ILE A 174 14.14 16.73 -10.54
C ILE A 174 14.43 16.35 -9.08
N ARG A 175 15.70 16.05 -8.72
CA ARG A 175 16.10 15.80 -7.32
C ARG A 175 15.82 17.00 -6.42
N GLN A 176 16.17 18.21 -6.86
CA GLN A 176 15.89 19.44 -6.11
C GLN A 176 14.37 19.65 -5.87
N ALA A 177 13.55 19.30 -6.85
CA ALA A 177 12.09 19.35 -6.73
C ALA A 177 11.54 18.33 -5.72
N VAL A 178 12.15 17.13 -5.64
CA VAL A 178 11.83 16.11 -4.63
C VAL A 178 12.19 16.59 -3.22
N GLU A 179 13.39 17.16 -3.05
CA GLU A 179 13.82 17.70 -1.75
C GLU A 179 12.93 18.86 -1.29
N THR A 180 12.58 19.78 -2.20
CA THR A 180 11.69 20.91 -1.89
C THR A 180 10.29 20.42 -1.48
N ALA A 181 9.80 19.36 -2.13
CA ALA A 181 8.54 18.71 -1.74
C ALA A 181 8.63 18.03 -0.36
N GLN A 182 9.80 17.56 0.08
CA GLN A 182 9.98 17.09 1.46
C GLN A 182 9.98 18.24 2.46
N ARG A 183 10.74 19.31 2.18
CA ARG A 183 10.91 20.45 3.10
C ARG A 183 9.63 21.26 3.29
N SER A 184 8.86 21.48 2.22
CA SER A 184 7.56 22.17 2.31
C SER A 184 6.57 21.46 3.25
N ASN A 185 6.72 20.15 3.46
CA ASN A 185 5.90 19.37 4.38
C ASN A 185 6.44 19.33 5.82
N SER A 186 7.69 19.76 6.06
CA SER A 186 8.26 19.92 7.41
C SER A 186 8.05 21.32 8.00
N THR A 187 7.79 22.34 7.16
CA THR A 187 7.72 23.76 7.59
C THR A 187 6.31 24.27 7.88
N THR A 188 5.27 23.42 7.87
CA THR A 188 3.93 23.82 8.34
C THR A 188 3.87 23.82 9.88
N ASN A 189 4.65 24.70 10.51
CA ASN A 189 4.29 25.31 11.79
C ASN A 189 3.49 26.57 11.45
N GLU A 190 2.33 26.72 12.07
CA GLU A 190 1.31 27.74 11.79
C GLU A 190 1.81 29.20 11.81
N PRO A 191 0.96 30.12 11.35
CA PRO A 191 0.56 31.19 12.24
C PRO A 191 -0.96 31.23 12.48
N ALA A 192 -1.26 31.59 13.73
CA ALA A 192 -2.53 31.78 14.40
C ALA A 192 -3.61 32.53 13.59
N ASP A 193 -4.86 32.09 13.79
CA ASP A 193 -5.88 33.03 14.27
C ASP A 193 -6.89 32.33 15.19
N ALA A 194 -7.15 32.97 16.32
CA ALA A 194 -8.13 32.56 17.31
C ALA A 194 -9.55 32.85 16.78
N ASP A 195 -10.47 31.90 16.93
CA ASP A 195 -11.57 31.97 17.92
C ASP A 195 -12.62 30.86 17.67
N SER A 196 -13.17 30.33 18.76
CA SER A 196 -14.50 29.72 18.85
C SER A 196 -14.81 28.40 18.12
N ARG A 197 -14.60 27.27 18.82
CA ARG A 197 -15.70 26.48 19.45
C ARG A 197 -15.18 25.18 20.05
N ALA A 198 -15.21 25.13 21.39
CA ALA A 198 -15.29 23.90 22.14
C ALA A 198 -16.57 23.13 21.75
N ILE A 199 -16.47 21.80 21.62
CA ILE A 199 -17.27 20.77 22.32
C ILE A 199 -16.99 19.41 21.66
N SER A 200 -16.35 18.55 22.47
CA SER A 200 -16.51 17.09 22.56
C SER A 200 -16.14 16.21 21.36
N ASN A 201 -14.94 15.61 21.44
CA ASN A 201 -14.77 14.14 21.41
C ASN A 201 -13.34 13.78 21.84
N VAL A 202 -13.05 14.03 23.13
CA VAL A 202 -11.87 13.50 23.84
C VAL A 202 -12.33 12.31 24.67
N THR A 203 -12.55 11.17 24.02
CA THR A 203 -12.66 9.86 24.69
C THR A 203 -12.33 8.76 23.69
N ALA A 204 -11.06 8.64 23.27
CA ALA A 204 -10.54 7.41 22.63
C ALA A 204 -9.00 7.34 22.47
N LYS A 205 -8.21 8.34 22.91
CA LYS A 205 -6.75 8.37 22.63
C LYS A 205 -5.85 8.71 23.83
N SER A 206 -6.29 8.45 25.06
CA SER A 206 -5.47 8.69 26.25
C SER A 206 -5.61 7.59 27.32
N ALA A 207 -5.42 6.33 26.92
CA ALA A 207 -5.22 5.21 27.85
C ALA A 207 -3.80 4.63 27.74
N LYS A 208 -2.81 5.46 27.35
CA LYS A 208 -1.44 5.00 27.10
C LYS A 208 -0.52 4.95 28.32
N ASP A 209 -0.96 5.41 29.50
CA ASP A 209 -0.14 5.39 30.72
C ASP A 209 -0.98 5.06 31.97
N VAL A 210 -1.74 3.97 31.94
CA VAL A 210 -2.26 3.36 33.17
C VAL A 210 -1.51 2.04 33.35
N PRO A 211 -0.90 1.78 34.52
CA PRO A 211 -0.25 0.50 34.77
C PRO A 211 -1.26 -0.62 34.57
N PHE A 212 -0.97 -1.53 33.64
CA PHE A 212 -1.81 -2.69 33.36
C PHE A 212 -1.96 -3.48 34.66
N THR A 213 -3.16 -3.43 35.22
CA THR A 213 -3.50 -4.11 36.47
C THR A 213 -4.13 -5.44 36.10
N MET A 214 -3.58 -6.55 36.61
CA MET A 214 -4.10 -7.88 36.31
C MET A 214 -5.52 -8.02 36.90
N PRO A 215 -6.55 -8.36 36.10
CA PRO A 215 -7.89 -8.57 36.62
C PRO A 215 -7.90 -9.77 37.55
N ALA A 216 -8.64 -9.72 38.65
CA ALA A 216 -8.63 -10.79 39.66
C ALA A 216 -9.14 -12.16 39.13
N MET A 217 -9.98 -12.17 38.10
CA MET A 217 -10.48 -13.39 37.47
C MET A 217 -10.59 -13.26 35.94
N HIS A 218 -10.42 -14.39 35.25
CA HIS A 218 -10.63 -14.55 33.81
C HIS A 218 -11.77 -15.54 33.54
N GLY A 219 -12.92 -15.00 33.14
CA GLY A 219 -14.19 -15.73 33.02
C GLY A 219 -15.13 -15.51 34.21
N ASP A 220 -16.36 -16.01 34.07
CA ASP A 220 -17.42 -15.92 35.08
C ASP A 220 -17.73 -17.32 35.64
N GLN A 221 -17.87 -17.43 36.96
CA GLN A 221 -18.17 -18.69 37.65
C GLN A 221 -19.59 -19.19 37.40
N ASN A 222 -20.49 -18.32 36.95
CA ASN A 222 -21.87 -18.69 36.62
C ASN A 222 -22.04 -19.24 35.21
N LEU A 223 -21.00 -19.16 34.38
CA LEU A 223 -21.05 -19.62 33.01
C LEU A 223 -20.62 -21.08 32.89
N PRO A 224 -21.30 -21.87 32.04
CA PRO A 224 -20.86 -23.20 31.69
C PRO A 224 -19.54 -23.16 30.92
N TRP A 225 -18.81 -24.28 30.90
CA TRP A 225 -17.46 -24.35 30.34
C TRP A 225 -17.34 -23.88 28.88
N TYR A 226 -18.39 -24.05 28.08
CA TYR A 226 -18.42 -23.67 26.66
C TYR A 226 -18.61 -22.17 26.40
N ASP A 227 -19.05 -21.42 27.41
CA ASP A 227 -19.19 -19.95 27.35
C ASP A 227 -18.01 -19.23 28.05
N LEU A 228 -17.06 -20.00 28.60
CA LEU A 228 -15.84 -19.43 29.19
C LEU A 228 -14.85 -18.98 28.09
N PRO A 229 -14.03 -17.95 28.35
CA PRO A 229 -12.96 -17.56 27.43
C PRO A 229 -12.06 -18.75 27.09
N ALA A 230 -11.66 -18.87 25.83
CA ALA A 230 -10.82 -19.97 25.35
C ALA A 230 -9.51 -20.13 26.13
N GLY A 231 -8.97 -19.03 26.69
CA GLY A 231 -7.80 -19.05 27.57
C GLY A 231 -7.94 -19.98 28.77
N ASN A 232 -9.17 -20.21 29.27
CA ASN A 232 -9.42 -21.11 30.40
C ASN A 232 -9.15 -22.58 30.08
N LEU A 233 -9.15 -22.95 28.80
CA LEU A 233 -8.82 -24.30 28.34
C LEU A 233 -7.31 -24.57 28.34
N MET A 234 -6.47 -23.52 28.27
CA MET A 234 -5.02 -23.65 28.03
C MET A 234 -4.31 -24.52 29.08
N GLN A 235 -4.66 -24.36 30.35
CA GLN A 235 -4.10 -25.14 31.47
C GLN A 235 -4.45 -26.65 31.41
N HIS A 236 -5.42 -27.04 30.59
CA HIS A 236 -5.80 -28.43 30.39
C HIS A 236 -5.26 -29.02 29.07
N ILE A 237 -4.61 -28.21 28.23
CA ILE A 237 -3.96 -28.67 27.01
C ILE A 237 -2.62 -29.29 27.38
N ILE A 238 -2.51 -30.60 27.25
CA ILE A 238 -1.25 -31.33 27.45
C ILE A 238 -0.59 -31.51 26.08
N PRO A 239 0.63 -30.99 25.86
CA PRO A 239 1.36 -31.18 24.61
C PRO A 239 1.47 -32.67 24.26
N ASN A 240 1.23 -33.04 22.99
CA ASN A 240 1.28 -34.42 22.48
C ASN A 240 0.28 -35.41 23.11
N SER A 241 -0.76 -34.94 23.82
CA SER A 241 -1.79 -35.82 24.36
C SER A 241 -3.03 -35.85 23.48
N THR A 242 -3.49 -37.04 23.10
CA THR A 242 -4.78 -37.26 22.43
C THR A 242 -5.96 -37.37 23.41
N ARG A 243 -5.70 -37.18 24.71
CA ARG A 243 -6.74 -37.29 25.74
C ARG A 243 -7.73 -36.14 25.60
N PRO A 244 -9.05 -36.43 25.57
CA PRO A 244 -10.05 -35.37 25.57
C PRO A 244 -9.95 -34.56 26.85
N ILE A 245 -10.11 -33.25 26.74
CA ILE A 245 -10.18 -32.34 27.89
C ILE A 245 -11.48 -32.64 28.65
N ASP A 246 -11.38 -32.88 29.94
CA ASP A 246 -12.55 -33.05 30.80
C ASP A 246 -13.23 -31.68 31.03
N PRO A 247 -14.46 -31.47 30.53
CA PRO A 247 -15.14 -30.18 30.64
C PRO A 247 -15.45 -29.79 32.08
N THR A 248 -15.51 -30.74 33.01
CA THR A 248 -15.79 -30.48 34.42
C THR A 248 -14.63 -29.80 35.15
N LEU A 249 -13.41 -29.92 34.59
CA LEU A 249 -12.20 -29.31 35.12
C LEU A 249 -12.01 -27.86 34.64
N VAL A 250 -12.63 -27.49 33.53
CA VAL A 250 -12.51 -26.16 32.93
C VAL A 250 -13.27 -25.15 33.78
N LYS A 251 -12.51 -24.32 34.52
CA LYS A 251 -13.05 -23.31 35.44
C LYS A 251 -12.41 -21.94 35.20
N PRO A 252 -13.08 -20.84 35.61
CA PRO A 252 -12.49 -19.51 35.57
C PRO A 252 -11.13 -19.45 36.27
N MET A 253 -10.14 -18.86 35.59
CA MET A 253 -8.82 -18.68 36.18
C MET A 253 -8.85 -17.53 37.18
N ARG A 254 -8.23 -17.75 38.34
CA ARG A 254 -7.97 -16.70 39.32
C ARG A 254 -6.56 -16.20 39.12
N PHE A 255 -6.43 -14.90 38.92
CA PHE A 255 -5.13 -14.25 38.85
C PHE A 255 -4.83 -13.57 40.18
N VAL A 256 -3.54 -13.48 40.52
CA VAL A 256 -3.11 -12.70 41.67
C VAL A 256 -3.21 -11.23 41.29
N PRO A 257 -4.07 -10.43 41.95
CA PRO A 257 -4.17 -9.01 41.65
C PRO A 257 -2.85 -8.32 42.04
N GLY A 258 -2.19 -7.70 41.06
CA GLY A 258 -0.87 -7.09 41.23
C GLY A 258 -0.37 -6.40 39.96
N GLN A 259 0.81 -5.77 40.07
CA GLN A 259 1.51 -5.23 38.91
C GLN A 259 1.95 -6.38 38.00
N VAL A 260 1.65 -6.24 36.71
CA VAL A 260 2.01 -7.23 35.68
C VAL A 260 3.53 -7.27 35.53
N ASP A 261 4.09 -8.48 35.44
CA ASP A 261 5.50 -8.70 35.17
C ASP A 261 5.92 -8.01 33.85
N GLU A 262 7.08 -7.34 33.87
CA GLU A 262 7.54 -6.52 32.75
C GLU A 262 7.84 -7.37 31.51
N GLU A 263 8.31 -8.61 31.71
CA GLU A 263 8.56 -9.58 30.64
C GLU A 263 7.25 -10.02 29.96
N LEU A 264 6.20 -10.28 30.76
CA LEU A 264 4.88 -10.64 30.25
C LEU A 264 4.27 -9.48 29.47
N PHE A 265 4.42 -8.25 29.97
CA PHE A 265 3.96 -7.06 29.29
C PHE A 265 4.65 -6.85 27.94
N ALA A 266 5.99 -6.99 27.90
CA ALA A 266 6.77 -6.90 26.67
C ALA A 266 6.35 -7.96 25.64
N SER A 267 6.08 -9.20 26.10
CA SER A 267 5.65 -10.30 25.25
C SER A 267 4.27 -10.05 24.64
N VAL A 268 3.30 -9.61 25.45
CA VAL A 268 1.94 -9.27 24.97
C VAL A 268 2.00 -8.09 23.99
N LYS A 269 2.81 -7.08 24.27
CA LYS A 269 3.00 -5.94 23.36
C LYS A 269 3.59 -6.38 22.02
N THR A 270 4.63 -7.21 22.06
CA THR A 270 5.26 -7.77 20.85
C THR A 270 4.26 -8.61 20.06
N PHE A 271 3.44 -9.42 20.74
CA PHE A 271 2.38 -10.20 20.09
C PHE A 271 1.33 -9.31 19.43
N LEU A 272 0.84 -8.27 20.13
CA LEU A 272 -0.14 -7.34 19.56
C LEU A 272 0.43 -6.60 18.34
N GLU A 273 1.70 -6.20 18.37
CA GLU A 273 2.40 -5.61 17.23
C GLU A 273 2.51 -6.59 16.05
N GLN A 274 2.80 -7.87 16.32
CA GLN A 274 2.81 -8.93 15.29
C GLN A 274 1.42 -9.17 14.70
N VAL A 275 0.37 -9.19 15.52
CA VAL A 275 -1.01 -9.35 15.06
C VAL A 275 -1.46 -8.14 14.24
N GLU A 276 -1.12 -6.93 14.67
CA GLU A 276 -1.41 -5.71 13.90
C GLU A 276 -0.72 -5.74 12.53
N THR A 277 0.50 -6.32 12.46
CA THR A 277 1.21 -6.55 11.18
C THR A 277 0.46 -7.52 10.26
N ILE A 278 -0.18 -8.57 10.79
CA ILE A 278 -0.97 -9.54 10.01
C ILE A 278 -2.19 -8.87 9.38
N TYR A 279 -2.82 -7.92 10.09
CA TYR A 279 -4.00 -7.21 9.61
C TYR A 279 -3.67 -5.90 8.88
N ASP A 280 -2.40 -5.50 8.80
CA ASP A 280 -1.99 -4.30 8.08
C ASP A 280 -2.02 -4.57 6.56
N PRO A 281 -3.00 -4.02 5.81
CA PRO A 281 -3.09 -4.21 4.35
C PRO A 281 -1.90 -3.59 3.60
N VAL A 282 -1.04 -2.83 4.28
CA VAL A 282 0.21 -2.29 3.75
C VAL A 282 1.31 -3.35 3.74
N ALA A 283 1.33 -4.32 4.66
CA ALA A 283 2.34 -5.38 4.70
C ALA A 283 2.13 -6.47 3.62
N CYS A 284 0.91 -6.65 3.13
CA CYS A 284 0.56 -7.82 2.32
C CYS A 284 0.81 -7.71 0.80
N ASN A 285 1.51 -6.70 0.28
CA ASN A 285 1.75 -6.59 -1.17
C ASN A 285 3.03 -5.80 -1.49
N ASP A 286 4.19 -6.45 -1.40
CA ASP A 286 5.41 -6.00 -2.07
C ASP A 286 6.03 -7.21 -2.79
N GLU A 287 6.03 -7.20 -4.12
CA GLU A 287 6.54 -8.27 -5.00
C GLU A 287 8.09 -8.41 -4.92
N ASN A 288 8.74 -7.81 -3.91
CA ASN A 288 10.18 -7.87 -3.66
C ASN A 288 10.54 -8.08 -2.17
N GLU A 289 9.58 -8.44 -1.31
CA GLU A 289 9.86 -8.98 0.02
C GLU A 289 9.78 -10.52 -0.03
N THR A 290 10.60 -11.16 0.79
CA THR A 290 10.56 -12.59 1.17
C THR A 290 9.14 -13.16 1.22
N PRO A 291 8.99 -14.46 0.90
CA PRO A 291 7.88 -14.97 0.13
C PRO A 291 6.54 -14.65 0.79
N THR A 292 5.63 -14.12 -0.04
CA THR A 292 4.25 -13.75 0.28
C THR A 292 3.65 -14.74 1.27
N TRP A 293 3.60 -14.36 2.54
CA TRP A 293 2.93 -15.17 3.54
C TRP A 293 1.42 -15.01 3.29
N ASP A 294 0.82 -15.98 2.63
CA ASP A 294 -0.62 -16.16 2.57
C ASP A 294 -1.05 -17.03 3.76
N VAL A 295 -2.34 -17.05 4.08
CA VAL A 295 -2.87 -17.81 5.20
C VAL A 295 -3.80 -18.88 4.66
N ASP A 296 -3.49 -20.15 4.89
CA ASP A 296 -4.31 -21.27 4.43
C ASP A 296 -5.68 -21.33 5.17
N GLU A 297 -6.56 -22.22 4.72
CA GLU A 297 -7.90 -22.40 5.29
C GLU A 297 -7.90 -22.77 6.79
N VAL A 298 -6.76 -23.22 7.33
CA VAL A 298 -6.58 -23.57 8.74
C VAL A 298 -5.73 -22.54 9.51
N GLY A 299 -5.43 -21.39 8.93
CA GLY A 299 -4.73 -20.30 9.59
C GLY A 299 -3.20 -20.41 9.57
N ARG A 300 -2.61 -21.32 8.80
CA ARG A 300 -1.15 -21.46 8.68
C ARG A 300 -0.57 -20.47 7.70
N ARG A 301 0.60 -19.94 8.05
CA ARG A 301 1.38 -19.07 7.16
C ARG A 301 1.96 -19.95 6.05
N ILE A 302 1.49 -19.79 4.84
CA ILE A 302 2.00 -20.46 3.64
C ILE A 302 2.81 -19.45 2.82
N TYR A 303 3.92 -19.89 2.25
CA TYR A 303 4.70 -19.08 1.33
C TYR A 303 4.97 -19.87 0.05
N ARG A 304 5.07 -19.18 -1.08
CA ARG A 304 5.42 -19.82 -2.36
C ARG A 304 6.92 -19.75 -2.57
N ASP A 305 7.54 -20.88 -2.86
CA ASP A 305 8.95 -20.92 -3.22
C ASP A 305 9.20 -20.40 -4.64
N ASP A 306 10.48 -20.31 -5.03
CA ASP A 306 10.90 -19.85 -6.37
C ASP A 306 10.45 -20.81 -7.49
N LEU A 307 10.03 -22.04 -7.16
CA LEU A 307 9.52 -23.05 -8.08
C LEU A 307 7.99 -23.04 -8.19
N GLY A 308 7.30 -22.27 -7.34
CA GLY A 308 5.85 -22.13 -7.30
C GLY A 308 5.14 -23.12 -6.37
N ASP A 309 5.88 -23.94 -5.61
CA ASP A 309 5.32 -24.87 -4.63
C ASP A 309 4.95 -24.12 -3.33
N VAL A 310 3.85 -24.55 -2.71
CA VAL A 310 3.34 -23.95 -1.48
C VAL A 310 4.00 -24.62 -0.28
N ILE A 311 4.88 -23.89 0.41
CA ILE A 311 5.52 -24.33 1.63
C ILE A 311 4.74 -23.77 2.83
N ALA A 312 4.17 -24.67 3.63
CA ALA A 312 3.50 -24.30 4.87
C ALA A 312 4.53 -24.14 6.01
N GLY A 313 4.41 -23.05 6.77
CA GLY A 313 5.15 -22.86 8.00
C GLY A 313 4.71 -23.84 9.08
N ASP A 314 5.62 -24.09 10.02
CA ASP A 314 5.45 -25.11 11.07
C ASP A 314 4.34 -24.78 12.08
N GLU A 315 3.95 -23.50 12.20
CA GLU A 315 3.00 -23.02 13.20
C GLU A 315 1.86 -22.20 12.58
N GLY A 316 0.62 -22.52 12.96
CA GLY A 316 -0.58 -21.78 12.56
C GLY A 316 -0.90 -20.59 13.47
N TYR A 317 -1.74 -19.69 12.98
CA TYR A 317 -2.28 -18.54 13.74
C TYR A 317 -2.91 -18.93 15.09
N TYR A 318 -3.45 -20.15 15.19
CA TYR A 318 -4.05 -20.70 16.40
C TYR A 318 -3.04 -21.42 17.32
N GLY A 319 -1.73 -21.34 17.06
CA GLY A 319 -0.68 -21.91 17.91
C GLY A 319 -0.56 -23.44 17.84
N TRP A 320 -1.02 -24.06 16.75
CA TRP A 320 -0.89 -25.50 16.53
C TRP A 320 0.24 -25.78 15.53
N SER A 321 1.09 -26.76 15.83
CA SER A 321 2.16 -27.20 14.94
C SER A 321 1.87 -28.58 14.32
N THR A 322 2.35 -28.78 13.10
CA THR A 322 2.23 -30.07 12.39
C THR A 322 3.10 -31.16 13.00
N ALA A 323 4.13 -30.79 13.78
CA ALA A 323 5.03 -31.74 14.45
C ALA A 323 4.34 -32.58 15.54
N LEU A 324 3.13 -32.19 15.98
CA LEU A 324 2.34 -32.92 16.98
C LEU A 324 1.51 -34.08 16.36
N TRP A 325 1.55 -34.25 15.04
CA TRP A 325 0.81 -35.27 14.30
C TRP A 325 1.75 -36.18 13.52
N HIS A 326 2.44 -37.09 14.23
CA HIS A 326 3.07 -38.27 13.64
C HIS A 326 2.68 -39.54 14.38
#